data_AF-A0A818UG78-F1
#
_entry.id   AF-A0A818UG78-F1
#
_cell.length_a   1.000
_cell.length_b   1.000
_cell.length_c   1.000
_cell.angle_alpha   90.00
_cell.angle_beta   90.00
_cell.angle_gamma   90.00
#
_symmetry.space_group_name_H-M   'P 1'
#
loop_
_entity.id
_entity.type
_entity.pdbx_description
1 polymer ?
#
loop_
_entity_poly.entity_id
_entity_poly.type
_entity_poly.pdbx_seq_one_letter_code
_entity_poly.pdbx_strand_id
1 'polypeptide(L)'
;MPSNRNHNDVDTVYTNWKNNHVTTQGAGGYHRVIWDTLSATVSEGIAYGMLISVNMNDKLLFDDLWHYYDTHRDGDGFMHWIRDSLGGPLVINGFTIDGGGATDADQDAAYALILANAQWGSSGAINYSGEAVSLVNKIYQYEIDSTYQIVKSGNEPGHLNISQAMQDGHWSEIIVMLF
;
A
#
# COMPACT_ATOMS: atom_id res chain seq x y z
N MET A 1 23.68 15.05 -9.62
CA MET A 1 22.34 15.02 -10.24
C MET A 1 22.51 14.81 -11.75
N PRO A 2 21.88 13.78 -12.36
CA PRO A 2 22.03 13.52 -13.80
C PRO A 2 21.54 14.70 -14.64
N SER A 3 22.24 15.00 -15.72
CA SER A 3 21.98 16.14 -16.62
C SER A 3 20.98 15.84 -17.74
N ASN A 4 20.60 14.57 -17.92
CA ASN A 4 19.71 14.07 -18.97
C ASN A 4 18.30 13.74 -18.48
N ARG A 5 17.84 14.37 -17.39
CA ARG A 5 16.51 14.10 -16.84
C ARG A 5 15.43 14.69 -17.74
N ASN A 6 14.53 13.85 -18.23
CA ASN A 6 13.44 14.21 -19.13
C ASN A 6 12.11 13.72 -18.54
N HIS A 7 11.11 14.59 -18.42
CA HIS A 7 9.80 14.20 -17.90
C HIS A 7 9.14 13.10 -18.77
N ASN A 8 9.42 13.10 -20.08
CA ASN A 8 8.90 12.09 -21.00
C ASN A 8 9.34 10.67 -20.63
N ASP A 9 10.50 10.51 -19.99
CA ASP A 9 10.98 9.19 -19.54
C ASP A 9 10.07 8.68 -18.40
N VAL A 10 9.71 9.56 -17.47
CA VAL A 10 8.80 9.24 -16.35
C VAL A 10 7.40 8.95 -16.87
N ASP A 11 6.88 9.77 -17.79
CA ASP A 11 5.57 9.57 -18.40
C ASP A 11 5.49 8.22 -19.14
N THR A 12 6.57 7.85 -19.85
CA THR A 12 6.68 6.57 -20.56
C THR A 12 6.71 5.40 -19.59
N VAL A 13 7.55 5.47 -18.55
CA VAL A 13 7.64 4.40 -17.53
C VAL A 13 6.33 4.24 -16.79
N TYR A 14 5.66 5.33 -16.41
CA TYR A 14 4.35 5.29 -15.77
C TYR A 14 3.29 4.62 -16.65
N THR A 15 3.22 5.00 -17.93
CA THR A 15 2.27 4.41 -18.88
C THR A 15 2.51 2.92 -19.05
N ASN A 16 3.78 2.51 -19.18
CA ASN A 16 4.14 1.10 -19.28
C ASN A 16 3.77 0.33 -18.01
N TRP A 17 4.07 0.88 -16.84
CA TRP A 17 3.71 0.27 -15.55
C TRP A 17 2.20 0.09 -15.43
N LYS A 18 1.41 1.13 -15.73
CA LYS A 18 -0.06 1.08 -15.66
C LYS A 18 -0.63 0.01 -16.59
N ASN A 19 -0.14 -0.06 -17.83
CA ASN A 19 -0.62 -1.05 -18.80
C ASN A 19 -0.28 -2.50 -18.42
N ASN A 20 0.84 -2.73 -17.73
CA ASN A 20 1.31 -4.08 -17.41
C ASN A 20 0.79 -4.59 -16.07
N HIS A 21 0.60 -3.70 -15.09
CA HIS A 21 0.34 -4.11 -13.71
C HIS A 21 -1.01 -3.66 -13.17
N VAL A 22 -1.70 -2.67 -13.78
CA VAL A 22 -2.99 -2.19 -13.25
C VAL A 22 -4.14 -2.88 -13.99
N THR A 23 -5.09 -3.43 -13.24
CA THR A 23 -6.27 -4.12 -13.79
C THR A 23 -7.53 -3.84 -12.99
N THR A 24 -8.69 -3.94 -13.65
CA THR A 24 -10.01 -3.93 -13.02
C THR A 24 -10.51 -5.35 -12.69
N GLN A 25 -9.88 -6.39 -13.24
CA GLN A 25 -10.30 -7.77 -13.01
C GLN A 25 -10.07 -8.18 -11.56
N GLY A 26 -11.11 -8.64 -10.87
CA GLY A 26 -11.02 -9.03 -9.46
C GLY A 26 -10.81 -7.85 -8.50
N ALA A 27 -11.00 -6.61 -8.97
CA ALA A 27 -10.82 -5.41 -8.17
C ALA A 27 -12.11 -4.86 -7.55
N GLY A 28 -13.22 -5.61 -7.61
CA GLY A 28 -14.48 -5.22 -6.95
C GLY A 28 -15.14 -3.96 -7.52
N GLY A 29 -14.83 -3.57 -8.76
CA GLY A 29 -15.31 -2.32 -9.37
C GLY A 29 -14.30 -1.18 -9.37
N TYR A 30 -13.13 -1.40 -8.79
CA TYR A 30 -12.00 -0.46 -8.77
C TYR A 30 -10.84 -0.95 -9.65
N HIS A 31 -9.63 -0.54 -9.32
CA HIS A 31 -8.38 -1.05 -9.88
C HIS A 31 -7.55 -1.71 -8.79
N ARG A 32 -6.73 -2.69 -9.18
CA ARG A 32 -5.71 -3.31 -8.33
C ARG A 32 -4.39 -3.43 -9.09
N VAL A 33 -3.30 -3.60 -8.35
CA VAL A 33 -1.96 -3.86 -8.90
C VAL A 33 -1.70 -5.36 -8.88
N ILE A 34 -1.39 -5.93 -10.03
CA ILE A 34 -1.08 -7.35 -10.22
C ILE A 34 0.35 -7.63 -9.79
N TRP A 35 0.53 -8.71 -9.03
CA TRP A 35 1.81 -9.35 -8.81
C TRP A 35 2.05 -10.43 -9.87
N ASP A 36 3.00 -10.16 -10.77
CA ASP A 36 3.21 -10.85 -12.05
C ASP A 36 3.30 -12.38 -11.95
N THR A 37 3.86 -12.92 -10.86
CA THR A 37 4.14 -14.35 -10.73
C THR A 37 2.88 -15.19 -10.50
N LEU A 38 1.87 -14.64 -9.83
CA LEU A 38 0.68 -15.38 -9.37
C LEU A 38 -0.65 -14.75 -9.80
N SER A 39 -0.61 -13.63 -10.53
CA SER A 39 -1.79 -12.80 -10.83
C SER A 39 -2.56 -12.31 -9.58
N ALA A 40 -1.97 -12.49 -8.42
CA ALA A 40 -2.42 -12.03 -7.11
C ALA A 40 -2.20 -10.51 -6.99
N THR A 41 -2.56 -9.95 -5.84
CA THR A 41 -2.27 -8.59 -5.45
C THR A 41 -1.74 -8.64 -4.02
N VAL A 42 -0.61 -7.98 -3.79
CA VAL A 42 -0.08 -7.73 -2.44
C VAL A 42 -0.35 -6.29 -2.03
N SER A 43 -0.51 -6.04 -0.74
CA SER A 43 -0.75 -4.68 -0.21
C SER A 43 0.38 -3.72 -0.61
N GLU A 44 1.63 -4.19 -0.62
CA GLU A 44 2.81 -3.42 -1.08
C GLU A 44 2.60 -2.84 -2.49
N GLY A 45 2.15 -3.68 -3.43
CA GLY A 45 1.87 -3.25 -4.80
C GLY A 45 0.77 -2.19 -4.88
N ILE A 46 -0.25 -2.27 -4.02
CA ILE A 46 -1.29 -1.25 -3.92
C ILE A 46 -0.72 0.07 -3.39
N ALA A 47 0.06 0.02 -2.31
CA ALA A 47 0.68 1.19 -1.70
C ALA A 47 1.66 1.89 -2.65
N TYR A 48 2.51 1.12 -3.36
CA TYR A 48 3.36 1.66 -4.43
C TYR A 48 2.53 2.26 -5.56
N GLY A 49 1.44 1.61 -5.96
CA GLY A 49 0.52 2.15 -6.95
C GLY A 49 -0.09 3.49 -6.52
N MET A 50 -0.44 3.65 -5.24
CA MET A 50 -0.92 4.91 -4.67
C MET A 50 0.16 5.99 -4.71
N LEU A 51 1.38 5.68 -4.26
CA LEU A 51 2.51 6.62 -4.31
C LEU A 51 2.84 7.06 -5.75
N ILE A 52 2.85 6.13 -6.70
CA ILE A 52 3.07 6.44 -8.11
C ILE A 52 1.93 7.33 -8.63
N SER A 53 0.68 6.98 -8.36
CA SER A 53 -0.50 7.69 -8.90
C SER A 53 -0.60 9.13 -8.39
N VAL A 54 -0.34 9.37 -7.10
CA VAL A 54 -0.35 10.74 -6.54
C VAL A 54 0.76 11.61 -7.14
N ASN A 55 1.97 11.06 -7.33
CA ASN A 55 3.08 11.79 -7.93
C ASN A 55 2.87 12.07 -9.44
N MET A 56 2.11 11.21 -10.12
CA MET A 56 1.73 11.40 -11.53
C MET A 56 0.44 12.20 -11.72
N ASN A 57 -0.13 12.73 -10.62
CA ASN A 57 -1.40 13.45 -10.63
C ASN A 57 -2.58 12.65 -11.24
N ASP A 58 -2.56 11.32 -11.13
CA ASP A 58 -3.67 10.44 -11.55
C ASP A 58 -4.59 10.15 -10.36
N LYS A 59 -5.49 11.10 -10.11
CA LYS A 59 -6.45 11.03 -9.00
C LYS A 59 -7.40 9.85 -9.11
N LEU A 60 -7.85 9.51 -10.31
CA LEU A 60 -8.83 8.44 -10.50
C LEU A 60 -8.21 7.10 -10.11
N LEU A 61 -7.00 6.81 -10.61
CA LEU A 61 -6.30 5.59 -10.24
C LEU A 61 -5.99 5.56 -8.74
N PHE A 62 -5.54 6.69 -8.16
CA PHE A 62 -5.30 6.76 -6.72
C PHE A 62 -6.53 6.40 -5.90
N ASP A 63 -7.68 7.02 -6.20
CA ASP A 63 -8.92 6.79 -5.49
C ASP A 63 -9.39 5.33 -5.59
N ASP A 64 -9.26 4.74 -6.79
CA ASP A 64 -9.60 3.33 -7.02
C ASP A 64 -8.68 2.37 -6.25
N LEU A 65 -7.37 2.64 -6.23
CA LEU A 65 -6.41 1.82 -5.46
C LEU A 65 -6.66 1.94 -3.95
N TRP A 66 -7.01 3.14 -3.47
CA TRP A 66 -7.39 3.33 -2.08
C TRP A 66 -8.68 2.57 -1.72
N HIS A 67 -9.70 2.62 -2.58
CA HIS A 67 -10.91 1.84 -2.36
C HIS A 67 -10.63 0.34 -2.37
N TYR A 68 -9.74 -0.15 -3.25
CA TYR A 68 -9.31 -1.53 -3.21
C TYR A 68 -8.63 -1.87 -1.87
N TYR A 69 -7.71 -1.03 -1.39
CA TYR A 69 -7.10 -1.19 -0.06
C TYR A 69 -8.16 -1.27 1.06
N ASP A 70 -9.09 -0.31 1.09
CA ASP A 70 -10.13 -0.20 2.12
C ASP A 70 -11.07 -1.41 2.14
N THR A 71 -11.50 -1.90 0.96
CA THR A 71 -12.38 -3.07 0.86
C THR A 71 -11.76 -4.38 1.31
N HIS A 72 -10.43 -4.47 1.37
CA HIS A 72 -9.70 -5.67 1.76
C HIS A 72 -9.06 -5.54 3.14
N ARG A 73 -9.54 -4.61 3.97
CA ARG A 73 -9.09 -4.45 5.35
C ARG A 73 -9.49 -5.62 6.26
N ASP A 74 -8.60 -5.95 7.19
CA ASP A 74 -8.86 -6.86 8.29
C ASP A 74 -9.60 -6.17 9.46
N GLY A 75 -9.70 -6.86 10.60
CA GLY A 75 -10.38 -6.35 11.79
C GLY A 75 -9.69 -5.18 12.50
N ASP A 76 -8.37 -5.02 12.33
CA ASP A 76 -7.61 -3.90 12.88
C ASP A 76 -7.58 -2.72 11.89
N GLY A 77 -7.95 -2.98 10.63
CA GLY A 77 -8.19 -2.00 9.60
C GLY A 77 -7.02 -1.81 8.64
N PHE A 78 -6.18 -2.84 8.48
CA PHE A 78 -5.12 -2.91 7.49
C PHE A 78 -5.52 -3.81 6.33
N MET A 79 -5.12 -3.46 5.12
CA MET A 79 -5.34 -4.35 3.99
C MET A 79 -4.60 -5.66 4.21
N HIS A 80 -5.30 -6.80 4.07
CA HIS A 80 -4.64 -8.10 4.07
C HIS A 80 -3.49 -8.13 3.05
N TRP A 81 -2.32 -8.59 3.49
CA TRP A 81 -1.08 -8.46 2.72
C TRP A 81 -1.12 -9.15 1.36
N ILE A 82 -2.01 -10.13 1.17
CA ILE A 82 -2.20 -10.82 -0.11
C ILE A 82 -3.66 -11.15 -0.43
N ARG A 83 -3.99 -10.97 -1.71
CA ARG A 83 -5.27 -11.35 -2.33
C ARG A 83 -5.03 -12.06 -3.65
N ASP A 84 -5.84 -13.06 -3.95
CA ASP A 84 -5.81 -13.77 -5.22
C ASP A 84 -6.33 -12.89 -6.37
N SER A 85 -6.38 -13.45 -7.57
CA SER A 85 -6.83 -12.72 -8.77
C SER A 85 -8.29 -12.26 -8.76
N LEU A 86 -9.09 -12.70 -7.78
CA LEU A 86 -10.51 -12.41 -7.61
C LEU A 86 -10.82 -11.60 -6.34
N GLY A 87 -9.80 -11.22 -5.57
CA GLY A 87 -9.96 -10.46 -4.31
C GLY A 87 -10.19 -11.35 -3.08
N GLY A 88 -10.00 -12.66 -3.18
CA GLY A 88 -10.09 -13.60 -2.05
C GLY A 88 -8.72 -13.98 -1.46
N PRO A 89 -8.68 -14.86 -0.45
CA PRO A 89 -7.44 -15.46 0.03
C PRO A 89 -6.73 -16.27 -1.07
N LEU A 90 -5.40 -16.24 -1.10
CA LEU A 90 -4.63 -17.01 -2.08
C LEU A 90 -4.58 -18.48 -1.68
N VAL A 91 -4.84 -19.40 -2.61
CA VAL A 91 -4.73 -20.85 -2.35
C VAL A 91 -3.69 -21.48 -3.28
N ILE A 92 -2.66 -22.09 -2.70
CA ILE A 92 -1.61 -22.82 -3.43
C ILE A 92 -1.53 -24.24 -2.90
N ASN A 93 -1.69 -25.24 -3.79
CA ASN A 93 -1.60 -26.66 -3.44
C ASN A 93 -2.51 -27.07 -2.26
N GLY A 94 -3.68 -26.43 -2.12
CA GLY A 94 -4.63 -26.67 -1.03
C GLY A 94 -4.32 -25.94 0.28
N PHE A 95 -3.23 -25.19 0.36
CA PHE A 95 -2.90 -24.32 1.48
C PHE A 95 -3.43 -22.92 1.24
N THR A 96 -4.16 -22.38 2.22
CA THR A 96 -4.61 -20.98 2.20
C THR A 96 -3.50 -20.09 2.74
N ILE A 97 -3.11 -19.11 1.93
CA ILE A 97 -2.18 -18.04 2.24
C ILE A 97 -3.03 -16.78 2.39
N ASP A 98 -3.14 -16.33 3.64
CA ASP A 98 -3.89 -15.15 4.04
C ASP A 98 -3.19 -14.58 5.28
N GLY A 99 -3.55 -13.37 5.66
CA GLY A 99 -3.10 -12.74 6.89
C GLY A 99 -3.47 -11.28 6.93
N GLY A 100 -3.16 -10.61 8.04
CA GLY A 100 -3.39 -9.19 8.26
C GLY A 100 -2.51 -8.26 7.40
N GLY A 101 -2.37 -7.03 7.88
CA GLY A 101 -1.53 -5.97 7.32
C GLY A 101 -0.06 -6.32 7.21
N ALA A 102 0.61 -5.57 6.35
CA ALA A 102 2.06 -5.58 6.16
C ALA A 102 2.55 -4.15 6.36
N THR A 103 3.41 -3.96 7.34
CA THR A 103 3.69 -2.63 7.90
C THR A 103 4.34 -1.68 6.91
N ASP A 104 5.18 -2.18 6.00
CA ASP A 104 5.73 -1.43 4.88
C ASP A 104 4.63 -0.86 3.97
N ALA A 105 3.69 -1.71 3.55
CA ALA A 105 2.59 -1.31 2.69
C ALA A 105 1.65 -0.32 3.40
N ASP A 106 1.39 -0.53 4.68
CA ASP A 106 0.48 0.30 5.46
C ASP A 106 1.07 1.69 5.71
N GLN A 107 2.38 1.76 5.98
CA GLN A 107 3.13 3.02 6.05
C GLN A 107 3.10 3.78 4.71
N ASP A 108 3.40 3.10 3.60
CA ASP A 108 3.39 3.74 2.28
C ASP A 108 2.00 4.20 1.85
N ALA A 109 0.94 3.43 2.15
CA ALA A 109 -0.44 3.84 1.90
C ALA A 109 -0.82 5.07 2.73
N ALA A 110 -0.43 5.11 4.02
CA ALA A 110 -0.64 6.27 4.87
C ALA A 110 0.09 7.50 4.34
N TYR A 111 1.34 7.35 3.90
CA TYR A 111 2.10 8.44 3.31
C TYR A 111 1.51 8.92 1.98
N ALA A 112 1.06 8.00 1.13
CA ALA A 112 0.38 8.32 -0.12
C ALA A 112 -0.89 9.14 0.11
N LEU A 113 -1.66 8.85 1.17
CA LEU A 113 -2.83 9.66 1.58
C LEU A 113 -2.45 11.07 2.06
N ILE A 114 -1.32 11.21 2.78
CA ILE A 114 -0.80 12.53 3.16
C ILE A 114 -0.47 13.35 1.89
N LEU A 115 0.20 12.73 0.92
CA LEU A 115 0.49 13.35 -0.37
C LEU A 115 -0.79 13.70 -1.14
N ALA A 116 -1.80 12.82 -1.12
CA ALA A 116 -3.07 13.06 -1.80
C ALA A 116 -3.84 14.23 -1.19
N ASN A 117 -3.82 14.37 0.14
CA ASN A 117 -4.37 15.56 0.80
C ASN A 117 -3.63 16.84 0.38
N ALA A 118 -2.29 16.81 0.29
CA ALA A 118 -1.52 17.96 -0.14
C ALA A 118 -1.78 18.31 -1.62
N GLN A 119 -1.98 17.30 -2.47
CA GLN A 119 -2.16 17.45 -3.92
C GLN A 119 -3.59 17.86 -4.30
N TRP A 120 -4.61 17.28 -3.68
CA TRP A 120 -6.02 17.43 -4.08
C TRP A 120 -6.96 17.93 -2.97
N GLY A 121 -6.49 18.01 -1.73
CA GLY A 121 -7.31 18.35 -0.57
C GLY A 121 -8.30 17.24 -0.17
N SER A 122 -8.94 17.38 0.98
CA SER A 122 -9.78 16.32 1.59
C SER A 122 -11.27 16.64 1.67
N SER A 123 -11.77 17.52 0.81
CA SER A 123 -13.21 17.89 0.75
C SER A 123 -14.00 17.10 -0.29
N GLY A 124 -13.35 16.16 -0.98
CA GLY A 124 -13.95 15.30 -2.01
C GLY A 124 -14.62 14.05 -1.46
N ALA A 125 -14.78 13.04 -2.32
CA ALA A 125 -15.40 11.76 -1.96
C ALA A 125 -14.57 10.97 -0.93
N ILE A 126 -13.25 11.08 -0.98
CA ILE A 126 -12.33 10.53 0.02
C ILE A 126 -11.78 11.68 0.85
N ASN A 127 -11.88 11.56 2.17
CA ASN A 127 -11.23 12.46 3.12
C ASN A 127 -9.78 11.97 3.37
N TYR A 128 -8.86 12.26 2.45
CA TYR A 128 -7.49 11.72 2.50
C TYR A 128 -6.78 12.01 3.84
N SER A 129 -6.95 13.22 4.38
CA SER A 129 -6.37 13.58 5.69
C SER A 129 -6.95 12.76 6.83
N GLY A 130 -8.26 12.51 6.81
CA GLY A 130 -8.92 11.67 7.82
C GLY A 130 -8.47 10.22 7.73
N GLU A 131 -8.39 9.67 6.51
CA GLU A 131 -7.91 8.32 6.27
C GLU A 131 -6.44 8.16 6.67
N ALA A 132 -5.58 9.14 6.34
CA ALA A 132 -4.17 9.13 6.72
C ALA A 132 -4.01 9.10 8.25
N VAL A 133 -4.69 10.00 8.97
CA VAL A 133 -4.64 10.04 10.44
C VAL A 133 -5.17 8.73 11.04
N SER A 134 -6.26 8.19 10.48
CA SER A 134 -6.80 6.91 10.95
C SER A 134 -5.81 5.77 10.75
N LEU A 135 -5.15 5.70 9.60
CA LEU A 135 -4.21 4.62 9.29
C LEU A 135 -2.93 4.74 10.12
N VAL A 136 -2.35 5.94 10.24
CA VAL A 136 -1.16 6.19 11.09
C VAL A 136 -1.42 5.79 12.55
N ASN A 137 -2.59 6.13 13.11
CA ASN A 137 -2.93 5.74 14.47
C ASN A 137 -3.03 4.21 14.63
N LYS A 138 -3.57 3.51 13.62
CA LYS A 138 -3.61 2.05 13.62
C LYS A 138 -2.21 1.47 13.53
N ILE A 139 -1.35 1.96 12.63
CA ILE A 139 0.06 1.53 12.52
C ILE A 139 0.74 1.67 13.90
N TYR A 140 0.61 2.82 14.55
CA TYR A 140 1.20 3.02 15.88
C TYR A 140 0.65 2.05 16.94
N GLN A 141 -0.65 1.78 16.91
CA GLN A 141 -1.30 0.90 17.86
C GLN A 141 -0.97 -0.59 17.66
N TYR A 142 -0.89 -1.03 16.40
CA TYR A 142 -0.92 -2.43 16.04
C TYR A 142 0.35 -2.92 15.36
N GLU A 143 1.18 -2.05 14.82
CA GLU A 143 2.38 -2.43 14.05
C GLU A 143 3.68 -1.91 14.67
N ILE A 144 3.59 -1.12 15.73
CA ILE A 144 4.72 -0.75 16.58
C ILE A 144 4.66 -1.58 17.86
N ASP A 145 5.77 -2.24 18.20
CA ASP A 145 5.87 -2.89 19.50
C ASP A 145 5.92 -1.85 20.61
N SER A 146 4.94 -1.85 21.50
CA SER A 146 4.83 -0.84 22.55
C SER A 146 5.95 -0.89 23.59
N THR A 147 6.65 -2.02 23.72
CA THR A 147 7.69 -2.25 24.73
C THR A 147 9.04 -1.71 24.25
N TYR A 148 9.42 -2.08 23.04
CA TYR A 148 10.73 -1.79 22.45
C TYR A 148 10.68 -0.63 21.46
N GLN A 149 9.48 -0.15 21.09
CA GLN A 149 9.27 0.90 20.08
C GLN A 149 9.93 0.55 18.74
N ILE A 150 9.84 -0.73 18.36
CA ILE A 150 10.35 -1.25 17.09
C ILE A 150 9.20 -1.54 16.14
N VAL A 151 9.46 -1.33 14.86
CA VAL A 151 8.53 -1.67 13.78
C VAL A 151 8.41 -3.20 13.67
N LYS A 152 7.18 -3.71 13.70
CA LYS A 152 6.85 -5.10 13.39
C LYS A 152 6.66 -5.25 11.88
N SER A 153 6.63 -6.46 11.36
CA SER A 153 6.35 -6.68 9.92
C SER A 153 4.86 -6.75 9.57
N GLY A 154 3.97 -6.65 10.57
CA GLY A 154 2.53 -6.65 10.40
C GLY A 154 1.81 -6.57 11.75
N ASN A 155 0.47 -6.50 11.70
CA ASN A 155 -0.37 -6.46 12.90
C ASN A 155 -0.55 -7.82 13.59
N GLU A 156 -0.21 -8.93 12.93
CA GLU A 156 -0.39 -10.27 13.49
C GLU A 156 0.59 -10.62 14.65
N PRO A 157 0.21 -11.55 15.55
CA PRO A 157 1.08 -12.00 16.64
C PRO A 157 2.34 -12.72 16.13
N GLY A 158 3.51 -12.42 16.70
CA GLY A 158 4.77 -13.12 16.41
C GLY A 158 5.70 -12.42 15.42
N HIS A 159 5.32 -11.25 14.90
CA HIS A 159 6.11 -10.42 13.97
C HIS A 159 7.27 -9.63 14.65
N LEU A 160 7.84 -10.16 15.74
CA LEU A 160 9.05 -9.63 16.38
C LEU A 160 10.31 -10.27 15.76
N ASN A 161 10.49 -10.18 14.44
CA ASN A 161 11.68 -10.69 13.78
C ASN A 161 12.47 -9.54 13.15
N ILE A 162 13.39 -8.99 13.96
CA ILE A 162 14.37 -7.96 13.58
C ILE A 162 15.13 -8.36 12.29
N SER A 163 15.34 -9.66 12.06
CA SER A 163 16.01 -10.17 10.87
C SER A 163 15.17 -10.14 9.58
N GLN A 164 13.83 -10.20 9.67
CA GLN A 164 12.93 -10.14 8.51
C GLN A 164 12.64 -8.69 8.15
N ALA A 165 12.40 -7.83 9.16
CA ALA A 165 12.26 -6.38 8.97
C ALA A 165 13.49 -5.73 8.30
N MET A 166 14.70 -6.26 8.55
CA MET A 166 15.92 -5.82 7.88
C MET A 166 16.11 -6.40 6.46
N GLN A 167 15.44 -7.49 6.11
CA GLN A 167 15.57 -8.16 4.80
C GLN A 167 14.60 -7.63 3.74
N ASP A 168 13.39 -7.20 4.12
CA ASP A 168 12.39 -6.74 3.14
C ASP A 168 12.37 -5.20 2.93
N GLY A 169 13.37 -4.47 3.42
CA GLY A 169 13.51 -3.03 3.10
C GLY A 169 12.59 -2.07 3.87
N HIS A 170 12.04 -2.50 5.01
CA HIS A 170 11.08 -1.81 5.90
C HIS A 170 11.54 -0.46 6.52
N TRP A 171 12.55 0.22 5.98
CA TRP A 171 13.06 1.48 6.52
C TRP A 171 12.64 2.67 5.67
N SER A 172 11.49 3.27 6.00
CA SER A 172 11.27 4.68 5.70
C SER A 172 11.45 5.52 6.98
N GLU A 173 12.70 5.98 7.23
CA GLU A 173 12.97 6.93 8.33
C GLU A 173 12.13 8.22 8.19
N ILE A 174 11.63 8.52 6.99
CA ILE A 174 10.81 9.69 6.68
C ILE A 174 9.45 9.64 7.38
N ILE A 175 8.82 8.47 7.51
CA ILE A 175 7.47 8.37 8.09
C ILE A 175 7.53 8.45 9.62
N VAL A 176 8.53 7.84 10.25
CA VAL A 176 8.74 7.93 11.71
C VAL A 176 9.16 9.34 12.14
N MET A 177 9.80 10.13 11.27
CA MET A 177 10.20 11.52 11.60
C MET A 177 9.08 12.56 11.43
N LEU A 178 7.97 12.21 10.78
CA LEU A 178 6.83 13.12 10.58
C LEU A 178 5.81 13.07 11.73
N PHE A 179 5.99 12.19 12.72
CA PHE A 179 5.11 12.00 13.88
C PHE A 179 5.90 11.70 15.16
#